data_AF-A0ABD6PI84-F1
#
_entry.id   AF-A0ABD6PI84-F1
#
_cell.length_a   1.000
_cell.length_b   1.000
_cell.length_c   1.000
_cell.angle_alpha   90.00
_cell.angle_beta   90.00
_cell.angle_gamma   90.00
#
_symmetry.space_group_name_H-M   'P 1'
#
loop_
_entity.id
_entity.type
_entity.pdbx_description
1 polymer ?
#
loop_
_entity_poly.entity_id
_entity_poly.type
_entity_poly.pdbx_seq_one_letter_code
_entity_poly.pdbx_strand_id
1 'polypeptide(L)'
;MKTGEYLIEGCMGMNSDAAWGGVDGGFVIPKDRNGQALIWLDYEVNADGSVLVKTFHREYPTAPIFARNSREGLVDGEPADIPADQFVSVRVEMPQNSIWNQRVAMAEVPDLSAD
;
A
#
# COMPACT_ATOMS: atom_id res chain seq x y z
N MET A 1 2.65 -16.48 -8.37
CA MET A 1 2.96 -15.28 -7.58
C MET A 1 4.11 -15.62 -6.66
N LYS A 2 5.05 -14.70 -6.47
CA LYS A 2 6.12 -14.88 -5.48
C LYS A 2 5.60 -14.43 -4.12
N THR A 3 6.04 -15.09 -3.05
CA THR A 3 5.71 -14.72 -1.67
C THR A 3 6.10 -13.28 -1.41
N GLY A 4 5.18 -12.52 -0.82
CA GLY A 4 5.40 -11.12 -0.45
C GLY A 4 5.36 -10.13 -1.61
N GLU A 5 4.99 -10.54 -2.84
CA GLU A 5 4.90 -9.61 -3.98
C GLU A 5 3.43 -9.39 -4.41
N TYR A 6 3.01 -8.13 -4.45
CA TYR A 6 1.65 -7.70 -4.79
C TYR A 6 1.70 -6.59 -5.85
N LEU A 7 1.14 -6.84 -7.03
CA LEU A 7 1.10 -5.86 -8.12
C LEU A 7 -0.25 -5.14 -8.17
N ILE A 8 -0.23 -3.81 -8.17
CA ILE A 8 -1.39 -2.94 -8.36
C ILE A 8 -1.33 -2.39 -9.78
N GLU A 9 -2.33 -2.73 -10.59
CA GLU A 9 -2.44 -2.32 -12.00
C GLU A 9 -3.59 -1.34 -12.21
N GLY A 10 -3.56 -0.61 -13.34
CA GLY A 10 -4.61 0.36 -13.71
C GLY A 10 -4.52 1.70 -12.98
N CYS A 11 -3.41 1.97 -12.28
CA CYS A 11 -3.07 3.24 -11.68
C CYS A 11 -1.93 3.95 -12.43
N MET A 12 -1.65 5.20 -12.06
CA MET A 12 -0.57 6.03 -12.62
C MET A 12 0.63 6.17 -11.68
N GLY A 13 0.76 5.27 -10.70
CA GLY A 13 1.79 5.28 -9.66
C GLY A 13 1.23 5.65 -8.29
N MET A 14 2.11 6.10 -7.41
CA MET A 14 1.73 6.60 -6.09
C MET A 14 0.90 7.88 -6.19
N ASN A 15 0.00 8.09 -5.24
CA ASN A 15 -0.80 9.30 -5.20
C ASN A 15 0.09 10.56 -5.16
N SER A 16 -0.26 11.56 -5.98
CA SER A 16 0.55 12.78 -6.14
C SER A 16 0.40 13.80 -5.01
N ASP A 17 -0.64 13.68 -4.17
CA ASP A 17 -0.85 14.57 -3.03
C ASP A 17 -0.05 14.09 -1.81
N ALA A 18 1.01 14.83 -1.49
CA ALA A 18 1.90 14.55 -0.36
C ALA A 18 1.20 14.59 1.02
N ALA A 19 0.01 15.21 1.13
CA ALA A 19 -0.80 15.16 2.35
C ALA A 19 -1.27 13.74 2.70
N TRP A 20 -1.28 12.81 1.72
CA TRP A 20 -1.82 11.46 1.85
C TRP A 20 -0.75 10.37 1.97
N GLY A 21 0.45 10.71 2.47
CA GLY A 21 1.51 9.72 2.62
C GLY A 21 2.93 10.22 2.80
N GLY A 22 3.16 11.53 2.65
CA GLY A 22 4.51 12.07 2.54
C GLY A 22 5.17 11.73 1.20
N VAL A 23 6.43 12.13 1.06
CA VAL A 23 7.19 12.03 -0.20
C VAL A 23 7.48 10.60 -0.64
N ASP A 24 7.40 9.63 0.28
CA ASP A 24 7.78 8.23 0.05
C ASP A 24 6.57 7.31 -0.24
N GLY A 25 5.38 7.90 -0.43
CA GLY A 25 4.19 7.18 -0.85
C GLY A 25 3.26 6.78 0.30
N GLY A 26 1.95 6.94 0.08
CA GLY A 26 0.89 6.73 1.06
C GLY A 26 0.61 5.27 1.42
N PHE A 27 1.55 4.65 2.13
CA PHE A 27 1.41 3.31 2.68
C PHE A 27 0.98 3.34 4.14
N VAL A 28 0.06 2.45 4.50
CA VAL A 28 -0.21 2.09 5.90
C VAL A 28 0.01 0.59 6.04
N ILE A 29 1.05 0.23 6.81
CA ILE A 29 1.41 -1.16 7.10
C ILE A 29 0.77 -1.64 8.42
N PRO A 30 0.47 -2.94 8.55
CA PRO A 30 -0.16 -3.47 9.75
C PRO A 30 0.77 -3.40 10.96
N LYS A 31 0.17 -3.17 12.13
CA LYS A 31 0.87 -3.03 13.41
C LYS A 31 0.26 -3.94 14.47
N ASP A 32 1.08 -4.41 15.38
CA ASP A 32 0.65 -5.18 16.55
C ASP A 32 0.02 -4.27 17.63
N ARG A 33 -0.44 -4.89 18.72
CA ARG A 33 -1.02 -4.18 19.88
C ARG A 33 -0.07 -3.20 20.57
N ASN A 34 1.23 -3.30 20.32
CA ASN A 34 2.27 -2.42 20.87
C ASN A 34 2.69 -1.33 19.87
N GLY A 35 2.03 -1.26 18.71
CA GLY A 35 2.36 -0.31 17.63
C GLY A 35 3.59 -0.71 16.79
N GLN A 36 4.12 -1.91 16.98
CA GLN A 36 5.23 -2.43 16.18
C GLN A 36 4.70 -2.90 14.83
N ALA A 37 5.38 -2.53 13.74
CA ALA A 37 4.98 -2.94 12.41
C ALA A 37 5.25 -4.44 12.22
N LEU A 38 4.29 -5.16 11.65
CA LEU A 38 4.40 -6.61 11.49
C LEU A 38 5.25 -7.03 10.29
N ILE A 39 5.50 -6.10 9.35
CA ILE A 39 6.23 -6.33 8.11
C ILE A 39 7.16 -5.15 7.80
N TRP A 40 8.17 -5.42 6.98
CA TRP A 40 8.82 -4.39 6.16
C TRP A 40 8.07 -4.26 4.85
N LEU A 41 8.12 -3.06 4.26
CA LEU A 41 7.54 -2.79 2.95
C LEU A 41 8.59 -2.06 2.11
N ASP A 42 8.76 -2.54 0.89
CA ASP A 42 9.46 -1.87 -0.20
C ASP A 42 8.52 -1.80 -1.41
N TYR A 43 8.80 -0.93 -2.38
CA TYR A 43 7.99 -0.84 -3.58
C TYR A 43 8.76 -0.32 -4.79
N GLU A 44 8.26 -0.68 -5.97
CA GLU A 44 8.72 -0.17 -7.26
C GLU A 44 7.52 0.36 -8.04
N VAL A 45 7.70 1.51 -8.71
CA VAL A 45 6.72 2.02 -9.67
C VAL A 45 7.24 1.69 -11.07
N ASN A 46 6.47 0.89 -11.80
CA ASN A 46 6.80 0.51 -13.16
C ASN A 46 6.54 1.67 -14.13
N ALA A 47 7.14 1.58 -15.33
CA ALA A 47 7.02 2.63 -16.35
C ALA A 47 5.57 2.85 -16.84
N ASP A 48 4.69 1.86 -16.69
CA ASP A 48 3.28 1.94 -17.01
C ASP A 48 2.42 2.51 -15.87
N GLY A 49 3.04 2.86 -14.73
CA GLY A 49 2.37 3.36 -13.54
C GLY A 49 1.85 2.28 -12.59
N SER A 50 1.99 1.00 -12.91
CA SER A 50 1.70 -0.07 -11.95
C SER A 50 2.66 -0.03 -10.77
N VAL A 51 2.19 -0.40 -9.58
CA VAL A 51 2.96 -0.36 -8.34
C VAL A 51 3.18 -1.79 -7.86
N LEU A 52 4.44 -2.23 -7.82
CA LEU A 52 4.84 -3.50 -7.23
C LEU A 52 5.19 -3.28 -5.76
N VAL A 53 4.35 -3.81 -4.87
CA VAL A 53 4.58 -3.80 -3.42
C VAL A 53 5.28 -5.09 -3.01
N LYS A 54 6.36 -4.96 -2.24
CA LYS A 54 7.15 -6.08 -1.71
C LYS A 54 7.10 -6.05 -0.19
N THR A 55 6.76 -7.17 0.43
CA THR A 55 6.63 -7.30 1.88
C THR A 55 7.58 -8.35 2.42
N PHE A 56 8.13 -8.07 3.61
CA PHE A 56 9.11 -8.93 4.26
C PHE A 56 8.76 -9.13 5.73
N HIS A 57 9.15 -10.27 6.27
CA HIS A 57 9.01 -10.54 7.70
C HIS A 57 9.81 -9.54 8.50
N ARG A 58 9.24 -9.03 9.59
CA ARG A 58 9.87 -8.04 10.45
C ARG A 58 9.96 -8.53 11.88
N GLU A 59 11.18 -8.65 12.40
CA GLU A 59 11.41 -9.00 13.81
C GLU A 59 11.98 -7.83 14.60
N TYR A 60 11.74 -7.87 15.91
CA TYR A 60 12.31 -6.93 16.87
C TYR A 60 13.09 -7.69 17.95
N PRO A 61 14.37 -8.06 17.69
CA PRO A 61 15.16 -8.91 18.59
C PRO A 61 15.34 -8.31 19.99
N THR A 62 15.33 -6.99 20.10
CA THR A 62 15.47 -6.22 21.33
C THR A 62 14.18 -6.12 22.15
N ALA A 63 13.03 -6.46 21.57
CA ALA A 63 11.76 -6.49 22.29
C ALA A 63 11.66 -7.70 23.24
N PRO A 64 10.78 -7.66 24.26
CA PRO A 64 10.42 -8.83 25.05
C PRO A 64 9.97 -9.99 24.16
N ILE A 65 10.25 -11.24 24.56
CA ILE A 65 10.01 -12.45 23.74
C ILE A 65 8.59 -12.48 23.13
N PHE A 66 7.57 -12.10 23.91
CA PHE A 66 6.17 -12.10 23.48
C PHE A 66 5.81 -11.01 22.46
N ALA A 67 6.70 -10.06 22.20
CA ALA A 67 6.49 -8.88 21.35
C ALA A 67 7.55 -8.78 20.23
N ARG A 68 8.37 -9.80 20.01
CA ARG A 68 9.42 -9.77 18.96
C ARG A 68 8.89 -9.94 17.56
N ASN A 69 7.64 -10.38 17.42
CA ASN A 69 7.08 -10.89 16.17
C ASN A 69 7.92 -12.06 15.59
N SER A 70 8.52 -12.91 16.43
CA SER A 70 9.29 -14.05 15.92
C SER A 70 8.36 -15.17 15.46
N ARG A 71 8.62 -15.70 14.26
CA ARG A 71 7.79 -16.72 13.60
C ARG A 71 8.66 -17.89 13.14
N GLU A 72 8.23 -19.11 13.41
CA GLU A 72 8.96 -20.30 12.98
C GLU A 72 9.10 -20.33 11.46
N GLY A 73 10.33 -20.52 10.97
CA GLY A 73 10.62 -20.61 9.53
C GLY A 73 10.70 -19.28 8.80
N LEU A 74 10.70 -18.13 9.50
CA LEU A 74 10.94 -16.82 8.90
C LEU A 74 12.08 -16.10 9.62
N VAL A 75 12.95 -15.46 8.84
CA VAL A 75 14.01 -14.57 9.33
C VAL A 75 13.65 -13.12 9.00
N ASP A 76 14.08 -12.20 9.86
CA ASP A 76 13.92 -10.76 9.61
C ASP A 76 14.46 -10.37 8.22
N GLY A 77 13.65 -9.66 7.44
CA GLY A 77 13.96 -9.23 6.08
C GLY A 77 13.71 -10.27 4.98
N GLU A 78 13.27 -11.49 5.30
CA GLU A 78 12.91 -12.47 4.26
C GLU A 78 11.54 -12.16 3.63
N PRO A 79 11.33 -12.42 2.32
CA PRO A 79 10.04 -12.22 1.67
C PRO A 79 8.93 -12.98 2.40
N ALA A 80 7.88 -12.27 2.78
CA ALA A 80 6.77 -12.85 3.52
C ALA A 80 5.47 -12.16 3.13
N ASP A 81 4.39 -12.94 3.05
CA ASP A 81 3.07 -12.42 2.75
C ASP A 81 2.49 -11.59 3.91
N ILE A 82 1.58 -10.67 3.55
CA ILE A 82 0.80 -9.90 4.51
C ILE A 82 0.04 -10.90 5.41
N PRO A 83 0.06 -10.75 6.75
CA PRO A 83 -0.69 -11.63 7.64
C PRO A 83 -2.16 -11.71 7.24
N ALA A 84 -2.75 -12.91 7.27
CA ALA A 84 -4.06 -13.19 6.67
C ALA A 84 -5.23 -12.40 7.27
N ASP A 85 -5.08 -11.90 8.50
CA ASP A 85 -6.05 -11.08 9.23
C ASP A 85 -5.75 -9.57 9.17
N GLN A 86 -4.76 -9.18 8.37
CA GLN A 86 -4.25 -7.83 8.26
C GLN A 86 -4.28 -7.35 6.81
N PHE A 87 -4.04 -6.05 6.61
CA PHE A 87 -3.97 -5.46 5.28
C PHE A 87 -2.92 -4.37 5.21
N VAL A 88 -2.43 -4.11 4.00
CA VAL A 88 -1.67 -2.92 3.66
C VAL A 88 -2.61 -1.98 2.90
N SER A 89 -2.70 -0.73 3.33
CA SER A 89 -3.38 0.30 2.53
C SER A 89 -2.36 0.99 1.64
N VAL A 90 -2.70 1.13 0.36
CA VAL A 90 -1.88 1.83 -0.63
C VAL A 90 -2.71 2.94 -1.25
N ARG A 91 -2.15 4.16 -1.30
CA ARG A 91 -2.75 5.29 -2.01
C ARG A 91 -2.07 5.44 -3.37
N VAL A 92 -2.86 5.30 -4.43
CA VAL A 92 -2.41 5.39 -5.82
C VAL A 92 -3.08 6.57 -6.53
N GLU A 93 -2.46 7.01 -7.61
CA GLU A 93 -3.04 7.98 -8.53
C GLU A 93 -3.90 7.25 -9.57
N MET A 94 -5.16 7.65 -9.75
CA MET A 94 -6.06 6.99 -10.70
C MET A 94 -6.09 7.76 -12.03
N PRO A 95 -6.07 7.07 -13.18
CA PRO A 95 -6.13 7.75 -14.47
C PRO A 95 -7.47 8.46 -14.68
N GLN A 96 -7.46 9.55 -15.45
CA GLN A 96 -8.63 10.39 -15.71
C GLN A 96 -9.78 9.62 -16.37
N ASN A 97 -9.47 8.59 -17.16
CA ASN A 97 -10.47 7.71 -17.76
C ASN A 97 -10.94 6.58 -16.81
N SER A 98 -10.55 6.58 -15.54
CA SER A 98 -11.11 5.64 -14.56
C SER A 98 -12.60 5.90 -14.36
N ILE A 99 -13.35 4.83 -14.06
CA ILE A 99 -14.80 4.92 -13.80
C ILE A 99 -15.11 5.94 -12.70
N TRP A 100 -14.24 6.05 -11.69
CA TRP A 100 -14.42 7.02 -10.61
C TRP A 100 -14.25 8.46 -11.11
N ASN A 101 -13.13 8.78 -11.78
CA ASN A 101 -12.86 10.13 -12.29
C ASN A 101 -13.93 10.58 -13.30
N GLN A 102 -14.40 9.66 -14.17
CA GLN A 102 -15.48 9.95 -15.10
C GLN A 102 -16.80 10.28 -14.39
N ARG A 103 -17.13 9.58 -13.30
CA ARG A 103 -18.34 9.84 -12.50
C ARG A 103 -18.26 11.17 -11.76
N VAL A 104 -17.10 11.51 -11.20
CA VAL A 104 -16.87 12.80 -10.54
C VAL A 104 -17.03 13.93 -11.55
N ALA A 105 -16.35 13.85 -12.69
CA ALA A 105 -16.44 14.85 -13.74
C ALA A 105 -17.89 15.05 -14.22
N MET A 106 -18.65 13.98 -14.41
CA MET A 106 -20.06 14.07 -14.85
C MET A 106 -21.00 14.65 -13.79
N ALA A 107 -20.68 14.48 -12.50
CA ALA A 107 -21.44 15.10 -11.40
C ALA A 107 -21.12 16.59 -11.21
N GLU A 108 -19.94 17.03 -11.65
CA GLU A 108 -19.47 18.43 -11.56
C GLU A 108 -19.87 19.30 -12.76
N VAL A 109 -20.38 18.71 -13.86
CA VAL A 109 -20.93 19.49 -14.98
C VAL A 109 -22.15 20.28 -14.50
N PRO A 110 -22.10 21.62 -14.46
CA PRO A 110 -23.26 22.43 -14.13
C PRO A 110 -24.32 22.25 -15.22
N ASP A 111 -25.59 22.22 -14.82
CA ASP A 111 -26.70 22.16 -15.77
C ASP A 111 -26.71 23.42 -16.65
N LEU A 112 -26.14 23.31 -17.85
CA LEU A 112 -26.14 24.37 -18.87
C LEU A 112 -27.48 24.47 -19.61
N SER A 113 -28.55 23.82 -19.13
CA SER A 113 -29.89 23.90 -19.73
C SER A 113 -30.80 24.98 -19.13
N ALA A 114 -30.28 25.82 -18.24
CA ALA A 114 -30.99 26.99 -17.70
C ALA A 114 -30.44 28.30 -18.29
N ASP A 115 -30.64 28.52 -19.59
CA ASP A 115 -30.64 29.85 -20.25
C ASP A 115 -31.58 29.84 -21.46
#